data_AF-A0A959F590-F1
#
_entry.id   AF-A0A959F590-F1
#
_cell.length_a   1.000
_cell.length_b   1.000
_cell.length_c   1.000
_cell.angle_alpha   90.00
_cell.angle_beta   90.00
_cell.angle_gamma   90.00
#
_symmetry.space_group_name_H-M   'P 1'
#
loop_
_entity.id
_entity.type
_entity.pdbx_description
1 polymer ?
#
loop_
_entity_poly.entity_id
_entity_poly.type
_entity_poly.pdbx_seq_one_letter_code
_entity_poly.pdbx_strand_id
1 'polypeptide(L)'
;MKKPSFCTLLLLVLAGHFPPYYATAAPISTADPLLFRIGLGLMLTENFEEAESCFSKLATDHPEDAAVWSNRGTNLAMWGLSLMSKKDAEGRIKYVFPFEIKPNSGRRGNIENVEEFIGQLFDQAAAHFEKAISIRDNDAGSHLNLASVQAIQGRWRNDNTLLRKAMTDVDKALQMAPGTSATKGHCHLVKGILFDYIGNASRRDEMFDLAHRQYQVDPDTDLASLAERNQTIAEGGTAVFTSFGGETYNVFTDEPESIDGISLQQLMNDGSLDVSSAVISTGDATLYEKKEAHSALYIYYKSENRYVFFHQTTTAYSGTSSRQVRIGDNEAHVRKAYGTPVRVRPAEGGKYLFYKKAKLLFFIGDDGRVVSWMVWRGKGGQ
;
A
#
# COMPACT_ATOMS: atom_id res chain seq x y z
N MET A 1 25.11 -30.96 23.71
CA MET A 1 24.95 -29.87 22.72
C MET A 1 23.97 -30.33 21.66
N LYS A 2 22.69 -29.95 21.78
CA LYS A 2 21.62 -30.33 20.85
C LYS A 2 21.53 -29.26 19.75
N LYS A 3 21.61 -29.70 18.49
CA LYS A 3 21.36 -28.86 17.30
C LYS A 3 19.95 -28.26 17.39
N PRO A 4 19.73 -26.97 17.08
CA PRO A 4 18.37 -26.43 16.99
C PRO A 4 17.63 -27.06 15.80
N SER A 5 16.35 -27.35 16.01
CA SER A 5 15.48 -28.10 15.10
C SER A 5 15.01 -27.26 13.91
N PHE A 6 14.68 -27.98 12.85
CA PHE A 6 14.39 -27.57 11.48
C PHE A 6 13.10 -26.74 11.26
N CYS A 7 12.59 -26.03 12.29
CA CYS A 7 11.32 -25.30 12.24
C CYS A 7 11.45 -23.76 12.16
N THR A 8 12.66 -23.20 12.06
CA THR A 8 12.88 -21.73 12.06
C THR A 8 13.47 -21.20 10.75
N LEU A 9 13.58 -22.04 9.72
CA LEU A 9 14.15 -21.66 8.42
C LEU A 9 13.28 -22.07 7.22
N LEU A 10 11.95 -22.04 7.41
CA LEU A 10 10.96 -22.13 6.33
C LEU A 10 9.98 -20.95 6.37
N LEU A 11 10.51 -19.76 6.66
CA LEU A 11 9.78 -18.49 6.65
C LEU A 11 10.47 -17.42 5.78
N LEU A 12 11.50 -17.80 5.02
CA LEU A 12 12.31 -16.84 4.23
C LEU A 12 12.55 -17.22 2.76
N VAL A 13 12.08 -18.37 2.24
CA VAL A 13 12.47 -18.80 0.86
C VAL A 13 11.37 -19.51 0.04
N LEU A 14 10.08 -19.45 0.40
CA LEU A 14 9.02 -19.97 -0.49
C LEU A 14 7.90 -18.97 -0.71
N ALA A 15 8.28 -17.77 -1.14
CA ALA A 15 7.30 -16.74 -1.39
C ALA A 15 7.82 -15.49 -2.11
N GLY A 16 7.85 -15.47 -3.44
CA GLY A 16 7.83 -14.20 -4.20
C GLY A 16 6.48 -13.49 -4.05
N HIS A 17 6.12 -13.08 -2.84
CA HIS A 17 4.84 -12.45 -2.48
C HIS A 17 5.10 -10.99 -2.09
N PHE A 18 4.20 -10.09 -2.47
CA PHE A 18 4.15 -8.72 -1.99
C PHE A 18 4.25 -8.68 -0.44
N PRO A 19 5.32 -8.10 0.16
CA PRO A 19 5.30 -7.68 1.55
C PRO A 19 4.26 -6.59 1.77
N PRO A 20 3.69 -6.52 2.98
CA PRO A 20 2.66 -5.56 3.32
C PRO A 20 3.19 -4.11 3.30
N TYR A 21 2.28 -3.22 2.92
CA TYR A 21 2.44 -1.77 2.87
C TYR A 21 2.12 -1.20 4.26
N TYR A 22 3.00 -0.34 4.79
CA TYR A 22 2.87 0.41 6.06
C TYR A 22 2.38 -0.37 7.27
N ALA A 23 3.28 -0.55 8.24
CA ALA A 23 2.92 -0.81 9.63
C ALA A 23 1.77 -1.83 9.79
N THR A 24 1.90 -3.00 9.19
CA THR A 24 1.08 -4.14 9.60
C THR A 24 1.92 -5.00 10.54
N ALA A 25 1.57 -4.99 11.81
CA ALA A 25 0.84 -6.12 12.38
C ALA A 25 1.33 -7.52 12.00
N ALA A 26 2.57 -7.87 12.37
CA ALA A 26 3.09 -9.24 12.41
C ALA A 26 3.17 -9.98 11.04
N PRO A 27 4.05 -10.99 10.92
CA PRO A 27 4.08 -11.86 9.75
C PRO A 27 2.68 -12.49 9.50
N ILE A 28 2.28 -12.51 8.23
CA ILE A 28 1.01 -13.09 7.77
C ILE A 28 0.92 -14.53 8.29
N SER A 29 -0.10 -14.81 9.09
CA SER A 29 -0.33 -16.14 9.63
C SER A 29 -1.10 -16.98 8.62
N THR A 30 -0.41 -17.53 7.61
CA THR A 30 -0.92 -18.58 6.70
C THR A 30 -2.30 -18.37 6.06
N ALA A 31 -2.83 -17.14 6.04
CA ALA A 31 -4.04 -16.82 5.30
C ALA A 31 -3.79 -17.10 3.81
N ASP A 32 -4.83 -17.55 3.10
CA ASP A 32 -4.76 -17.94 1.68
C ASP A 32 -3.81 -17.04 0.86
N PRO A 33 -2.60 -17.54 0.50
CA PRO A 33 -1.54 -16.69 -0.05
C PRO A 33 -1.91 -16.05 -1.39
N LEU A 34 -2.82 -16.67 -2.14
CA LEU A 34 -3.27 -16.15 -3.43
C LEU A 34 -4.25 -14.99 -3.22
N LEU A 35 -5.25 -15.17 -2.36
CA LEU A 35 -6.20 -14.11 -1.99
C LEU A 35 -5.47 -12.89 -1.44
N PHE A 36 -4.52 -13.11 -0.53
CA PHE A 36 -3.75 -12.02 0.08
C PHE A 36 -2.90 -11.29 -0.95
N ARG A 37 -2.19 -12.03 -1.82
CA ARG A 37 -1.37 -11.45 -2.88
C ARG A 37 -2.20 -10.60 -3.86
N ILE A 38 -3.32 -11.15 -4.34
CA ILE A 38 -4.21 -10.43 -5.26
C ILE A 38 -4.82 -9.21 -4.58
N GLY A 39 -5.30 -9.34 -3.33
CA GLY A 39 -5.85 -8.24 -2.54
C GLY A 39 -4.86 -7.08 -2.35
N LEU A 40 -3.61 -7.38 -1.99
CA LEU A 40 -2.55 -6.36 -1.92
C LEU A 40 -2.26 -5.73 -3.29
N GLY A 41 -2.13 -6.53 -4.34
CA GLY A 41 -1.90 -6.01 -5.70
C GLY A 41 -3.01 -5.06 -6.15
N LEU A 42 -4.27 -5.39 -5.84
CA LEU A 42 -5.43 -4.55 -6.13
C LEU A 42 -5.41 -3.25 -5.33
N MET A 43 -5.12 -3.31 -4.02
CA MET A 43 -5.00 -2.12 -3.16
C MET A 43 -3.89 -1.18 -3.65
N LEU A 44 -2.71 -1.71 -3.98
CA LEU A 44 -1.55 -0.95 -4.46
C LEU A 44 -1.81 -0.30 -5.82
N THR A 45 -2.62 -0.94 -6.65
CA THR A 45 -3.02 -0.42 -7.97
C THR A 45 -4.30 0.41 -7.91
N GLU A 46 -4.76 0.77 -6.70
CA GLU A 46 -5.92 1.62 -6.43
C GLU A 46 -7.26 1.02 -6.92
N ASN A 47 -7.34 -0.30 -7.01
CA ASN A 47 -8.57 -1.08 -7.27
C ASN A 47 -9.22 -1.49 -5.93
N PHE A 48 -9.63 -0.50 -5.15
CA PHE A 48 -10.02 -0.69 -3.74
C PHE A 48 -11.27 -1.54 -3.53
N GLU A 49 -12.26 -1.46 -4.43
CA GLU A 49 -13.48 -2.30 -4.34
C GLU A 49 -13.14 -3.77 -4.59
N GLU A 50 -12.30 -4.07 -5.58
CA GLU A 50 -11.84 -5.43 -5.85
C GLU A 50 -10.95 -5.97 -4.72
N ALA A 51 -10.09 -5.11 -4.17
CA ALA A 51 -9.29 -5.45 -3.00
C ALA A 51 -10.16 -5.78 -1.78
N GLU A 52 -11.26 -5.04 -1.58
CA GLU A 52 -12.22 -5.29 -0.51
C GLU A 52 -12.90 -6.66 -0.65
N SER A 53 -13.22 -7.10 -1.87
CA SER A 53 -13.73 -8.46 -2.10
C SER A 53 -12.75 -9.54 -1.61
N CYS A 54 -11.44 -9.35 -1.87
CA CYS A 54 -10.40 -10.27 -1.40
C CYS A 54 -10.25 -10.22 0.14
N PHE A 55 -10.15 -9.03 0.73
CA PHE A 55 -9.96 -8.87 2.17
C PHE A 55 -11.19 -9.27 2.99
N SER A 56 -12.40 -9.07 2.47
CA SER A 56 -13.64 -9.55 3.08
C SER A 56 -13.68 -11.09 3.12
N LYS A 57 -13.27 -11.75 2.02
CA LYS A 57 -13.14 -13.22 1.99
C LYS A 57 -12.11 -13.71 3.00
N LEU A 58 -10.91 -13.10 3.02
CA LEU A 58 -9.87 -13.43 4.01
C LEU A 58 -10.37 -13.24 5.44
N ALA A 59 -11.10 -12.15 5.73
CA ALA A 59 -11.61 -11.87 7.07
C ALA A 59 -12.71 -12.85 7.50
N THR A 60 -13.44 -13.41 6.53
CA THR A 60 -14.44 -14.46 6.76
C THR A 60 -13.77 -15.80 7.06
N ASP A 61 -12.72 -16.14 6.31
CA ASP A 61 -12.03 -17.43 6.43
C ASP A 61 -11.05 -17.47 7.62
N HIS A 62 -10.47 -16.32 7.95
CA HIS A 62 -9.44 -16.16 8.99
C HIS A 62 -9.78 -14.98 9.93
N PRO A 63 -10.94 -15.02 10.62
CA PRO A 63 -11.39 -13.93 11.48
C PRO A 63 -10.46 -13.66 12.68
N GLU A 64 -9.57 -14.59 13.00
CA GLU A 64 -8.55 -14.51 14.04
C GLU A 64 -7.22 -13.90 13.58
N ASP A 65 -7.02 -13.62 12.29
CA ASP A 65 -5.79 -12.99 11.81
C ASP A 65 -5.89 -11.46 11.85
N ALA A 66 -5.22 -10.84 12.81
CA ALA A 66 -5.16 -9.38 12.93
C ALA A 66 -4.57 -8.69 11.69
N ALA A 67 -3.66 -9.34 10.95
CA ALA A 67 -3.08 -8.76 9.74
C ALA A 67 -4.13 -8.60 8.63
N VAL A 68 -5.08 -9.54 8.53
CA VAL A 68 -6.18 -9.45 7.57
C VAL A 68 -7.07 -8.24 7.87
N TRP A 69 -7.47 -8.07 9.12
CA TRP A 69 -8.27 -6.91 9.53
C TRP A 69 -7.54 -5.58 9.36
N SER A 70 -6.26 -5.52 9.68
CA SER A 70 -5.43 -4.32 9.50
C SER A 70 -5.29 -3.94 8.02
N ASN A 71 -5.03 -4.92 7.13
CA ASN A 71 -4.97 -4.66 5.69
C ASN A 71 -6.32 -4.24 5.11
N ARG A 72 -7.41 -4.88 5.55
CA ARG A 72 -8.78 -4.48 5.16
C ARG A 72 -9.09 -3.04 5.57
N GLY A 73 -8.80 -2.67 6.81
CA GLY A 73 -8.98 -1.28 7.28
C GLY A 73 -8.14 -0.28 6.48
N THR A 74 -6.91 -0.66 6.11
CA THR A 74 -6.02 0.16 5.27
C THR A 74 -6.60 0.37 3.88
N ASN A 75 -7.11 -0.68 3.23
CA ASN A 75 -7.81 -0.59 1.96
C ASN A 75 -8.97 0.40 2.00
N LEU A 76 -9.84 0.31 3.01
CA LEU A 76 -11.00 1.19 3.17
C LEU A 76 -10.60 2.65 3.44
N ALA A 77 -9.57 2.88 4.28
CA ALA A 77 -9.04 4.22 4.53
C ALA A 77 -8.47 4.86 3.26
N MET A 78 -7.68 4.09 2.49
CA MET A 78 -7.14 4.52 1.20
C MET A 78 -8.24 4.78 0.18
N TRP A 79 -9.29 3.96 0.16
CA TRP A 79 -10.45 4.16 -0.70
C TRP A 79 -11.16 5.47 -0.35
N GLY A 80 -11.47 5.71 0.93
CA GLY A 80 -12.11 6.94 1.38
C GLY A 80 -11.31 8.19 0.99
N LEU A 81 -10.00 8.18 1.23
CA LEU A 81 -9.10 9.27 0.82
C LEU A 81 -9.08 9.48 -0.70
N SER A 82 -9.09 8.39 -1.49
CA SER A 82 -9.07 8.47 -2.95
C SER A 82 -10.33 9.11 -3.55
N LEU A 83 -11.47 9.02 -2.85
CA LEU A 83 -12.75 9.57 -3.28
C LEU A 83 -12.93 11.03 -2.87
N MET A 84 -12.22 11.52 -1.86
CA MET A 84 -12.28 12.92 -1.43
C MET A 84 -12.00 13.88 -2.58
N SER A 85 -12.72 15.00 -2.62
CA SER A 85 -12.37 16.07 -3.57
C SER A 85 -11.05 16.70 -3.16
N LYS A 86 -10.31 17.24 -4.14
CA LYS A 86 -9.08 18.01 -3.85
C LYS A 86 -9.33 19.13 -2.85
N LYS A 87 -10.47 19.83 -2.99
CA LYS A 87 -10.87 20.93 -2.09
C LYS A 87 -11.06 20.45 -0.65
N ASP A 88 -11.71 19.31 -0.45
CA ASP A 88 -11.92 18.79 0.91
C ASP A 88 -10.62 18.29 1.53
N ALA A 89 -9.78 17.63 0.74
CA ALA A 89 -8.46 17.17 1.16
C ALA A 89 -7.54 18.35 1.53
N GLU A 90 -7.53 19.43 0.75
CA GLU A 90 -6.73 20.63 1.02
C GLU A 90 -7.30 21.50 2.15
N GLY A 91 -8.63 21.52 2.32
CA GLY A 91 -9.30 22.37 3.30
C GLY A 91 -9.49 21.72 4.68
N ARG A 92 -10.13 20.54 4.73
CA ARG A 92 -10.55 19.90 6.00
C ARG A 92 -9.41 19.10 6.62
N ILE A 93 -8.73 18.29 5.80
CA ILE A 93 -7.67 17.38 6.26
C ILE A 93 -6.29 18.04 6.17
N LYS A 94 -6.01 18.80 5.10
CA LYS A 94 -4.79 19.55 4.77
C LYS A 94 -3.45 18.80 4.79
N TYR A 95 -3.19 17.93 5.76
CA TYR A 95 -1.96 17.15 5.90
C TYR A 95 -2.03 15.81 5.16
N VAL A 96 -0.84 15.27 4.86
CA VAL A 96 -0.67 13.95 4.27
C VAL A 96 -0.43 12.92 5.38
N PHE A 97 -1.32 11.94 5.48
CA PHE A 97 -1.19 10.81 6.40
C PHE A 97 -0.38 9.66 5.78
N PRO A 98 0.13 8.71 6.59
CA PRO A 98 0.93 7.56 6.11
C PRO A 98 0.27 6.68 5.03
N PHE A 99 -1.05 6.78 4.82
CA PHE A 99 -1.75 6.13 3.70
C PHE A 99 -1.28 6.67 2.32
N GLU A 100 -0.83 7.92 2.25
CA GLU A 100 -0.21 8.59 1.09
C GLU A 100 -0.93 8.32 -0.27
N ILE A 101 -2.25 8.50 -0.28
CA ILE A 101 -3.10 8.44 -1.46
C ILE A 101 -3.43 9.83 -1.98
N LYS A 102 -3.45 9.98 -3.30
CA LYS A 102 -3.87 11.22 -3.95
C LYS A 102 -5.39 11.36 -3.79
N PRO A 103 -5.91 12.51 -3.33
CA PRO A 103 -7.34 12.76 -3.41
C PRO A 103 -7.79 12.78 -4.87
N ASN A 104 -9.04 12.41 -5.11
CA ASN A 104 -9.62 12.33 -6.45
C ASN A 104 -8.85 11.41 -7.41
N SER A 105 -8.30 10.30 -6.91
CA SER A 105 -7.71 9.23 -7.74
C SER A 105 -8.57 7.98 -7.83
N GLY A 106 -9.53 7.82 -6.93
CA GLY A 106 -10.43 6.67 -6.89
C GLY A 106 -11.56 6.78 -7.90
N ARG A 107 -12.08 5.62 -8.33
CA ARG A 107 -13.30 5.54 -9.16
C ARG A 107 -14.51 5.89 -8.30
N ARG A 108 -15.23 6.95 -8.67
CA ARG A 108 -16.48 7.36 -8.00
C ARG A 108 -17.72 6.58 -8.48
N GLY A 109 -17.70 6.02 -9.69
CA GLY A 109 -18.84 5.29 -10.25
C GLY A 109 -20.18 6.04 -10.10
N ASN A 110 -21.24 5.29 -9.76
CA ASN A 110 -22.59 5.81 -9.50
C ASN A 110 -22.86 6.02 -7.99
N ILE A 111 -21.89 6.52 -7.23
CA ILE A 111 -22.10 6.83 -5.80
C ILE A 111 -22.96 8.09 -5.68
N GLU A 112 -24.23 7.93 -5.29
CA GLU A 112 -25.20 9.04 -5.15
C GLU A 112 -24.77 10.07 -4.09
N ASN A 113 -24.34 9.60 -2.91
CA ASN A 113 -23.87 10.45 -1.82
C ASN A 113 -22.41 10.11 -1.44
N VAL A 114 -21.47 10.72 -2.15
CA VAL A 114 -20.03 10.43 -1.97
C VAL A 114 -19.52 10.80 -0.57
N GLU A 115 -20.05 11.85 0.06
CA GLU A 115 -19.61 12.26 1.39
C GLU A 115 -20.03 11.26 2.47
N GLU A 116 -21.27 10.78 2.41
CA GLU A 116 -21.76 9.75 3.31
C GLU A 116 -21.00 8.44 3.12
N PHE A 117 -20.77 8.03 1.86
CA PHE A 117 -20.01 6.83 1.55
C PHE A 117 -18.56 6.91 2.07
N ILE A 118 -17.89 8.06 1.89
CA ILE A 118 -16.56 8.30 2.47
C ILE A 118 -16.61 8.16 4.01
N GLY A 119 -17.63 8.71 4.65
CA GLY A 119 -17.85 8.58 6.10
C GLY A 119 -17.94 7.11 6.53
N GLN A 120 -18.74 6.31 5.82
CA GLN A 120 -18.92 4.89 6.07
C GLN A 120 -17.63 4.09 5.87
N LEU A 121 -16.82 4.42 4.85
CA LEU A 121 -15.53 3.77 4.62
C LEU A 121 -14.58 4.00 5.81
N PHE A 122 -14.52 5.22 6.35
CA PHE A 122 -13.68 5.49 7.51
C PHE A 122 -14.20 4.87 8.80
N ASP A 123 -15.53 4.82 9.02
CA ASP A 123 -16.10 4.14 10.18
C ASP A 123 -15.77 2.64 10.15
N GLN A 124 -15.88 2.00 8.99
CA GLN A 124 -15.50 0.60 8.80
C GLN A 124 -13.99 0.38 8.96
N ALA A 125 -13.16 1.28 8.41
CA ALA A 125 -11.71 1.23 8.58
C ALA A 125 -11.33 1.26 10.07
N ALA A 126 -11.89 2.20 10.84
CA ALA A 126 -11.67 2.28 12.29
C ALA A 126 -12.08 0.99 13.01
N ALA A 127 -13.28 0.47 12.72
CA ALA A 127 -13.77 -0.78 13.30
C ALA A 127 -12.86 -1.99 12.98
N HIS A 128 -12.28 -2.05 11.78
CA HIS A 128 -11.35 -3.12 11.41
C HIS A 128 -10.00 -2.99 12.10
N PHE A 129 -9.48 -1.77 12.30
CA PHE A 129 -8.28 -1.59 13.12
C PHE A 129 -8.53 -1.92 14.59
N GLU A 130 -9.68 -1.53 15.15
CA GLU A 130 -10.09 -1.93 16.51
C GLU A 130 -10.19 -3.45 16.62
N LYS A 131 -10.72 -4.13 15.60
CA LYS A 131 -10.75 -5.59 15.53
C LYS A 131 -9.34 -6.20 15.51
N ALA A 132 -8.43 -5.67 14.69
CA ALA A 132 -7.04 -6.10 14.65
C ALA A 132 -6.35 -5.95 16.02
N ILE A 133 -6.53 -4.80 16.68
CA ILE A 133 -6.00 -4.52 18.03
C ILE A 133 -6.60 -5.49 19.05
N SER A 134 -7.91 -5.78 18.97
CA SER A 134 -8.55 -6.73 19.89
C SER A 134 -8.00 -8.16 19.79
N ILE A 135 -7.50 -8.55 18.61
CA ILE A 135 -6.84 -9.84 18.37
C ILE A 135 -5.38 -9.79 18.83
N ARG A 136 -4.69 -8.67 18.56
CA ARG A 136 -3.28 -8.46 18.86
C ARG A 136 -3.06 -7.03 19.37
N ASP A 137 -3.13 -6.88 20.69
CA ASP A 137 -3.07 -5.56 21.36
C ASP A 137 -1.70 -4.88 21.21
N ASN A 138 -0.61 -5.66 21.21
CA ASN A 138 0.75 -5.13 21.03
C ASN A 138 1.13 -4.97 19.54
N ASP A 139 0.30 -4.26 18.79
CA ASP A 139 0.53 -3.94 17.39
C ASP A 139 0.55 -2.43 17.16
N ALA A 140 1.77 -1.88 17.15
CA ALA A 140 2.01 -0.46 16.89
C ALA A 140 1.38 0.02 15.57
N GLY A 141 1.33 -0.86 14.58
CA GLY A 141 0.83 -0.53 13.25
C GLY A 141 -0.67 -0.30 13.19
N SER A 142 -1.45 -1.22 13.76
CA SER A 142 -2.91 -1.04 13.83
C SER A 142 -3.30 0.15 14.72
N HIS A 143 -2.58 0.42 15.81
CA HIS A 143 -2.80 1.64 16.61
C HIS A 143 -2.51 2.92 15.81
N LEU A 144 -1.41 2.97 15.07
CA LEU A 144 -1.06 4.11 14.21
C LEU A 144 -2.12 4.33 13.11
N ASN A 145 -2.57 3.25 12.47
CA ASN A 145 -3.56 3.32 11.42
C ASN A 145 -4.93 3.76 11.95
N LEU A 146 -5.34 3.26 13.12
CA LEU A 146 -6.54 3.72 13.84
C LEU A 146 -6.44 5.21 14.19
N ALA A 147 -5.32 5.63 14.77
CA ALA A 147 -5.09 7.04 15.09
C ALA A 147 -5.17 7.94 13.85
N SER A 148 -4.62 7.47 12.72
CA SER A 148 -4.68 8.20 11.45
C SER A 148 -6.11 8.37 10.94
N VAL A 149 -6.91 7.30 10.95
CA VAL A 149 -8.33 7.36 10.54
C VAL A 149 -9.15 8.24 11.49
N GLN A 150 -8.99 8.08 12.80
CA GLN A 150 -9.66 8.92 13.80
C GLN A 150 -9.28 10.40 13.66
N ALA A 151 -8.02 10.72 13.34
CA ALA A 151 -7.58 12.09 13.09
C ALA A 151 -8.24 12.66 11.82
N ILE A 152 -8.30 11.89 10.74
CA ILE A 152 -8.98 12.25 9.49
C ILE A 152 -10.46 12.50 9.77
N GLN A 153 -11.15 11.57 10.43
CA GLN A 153 -12.56 11.70 10.76
C GLN A 153 -12.84 12.86 11.71
N GLY A 154 -12.01 13.07 12.73
CA GLY A 154 -12.14 14.17 13.67
C GLY A 154 -12.05 15.53 12.98
N ARG A 155 -11.19 15.66 11.98
CA ARG A 155 -11.16 16.89 11.15
C ARG A 155 -12.27 16.97 10.13
N TRP A 156 -12.60 15.86 9.49
CA TRP A 156 -13.72 15.80 8.56
C TRP A 156 -15.00 16.25 9.26
N ARG A 157 -15.35 15.62 10.38
CA ARG A 157 -16.60 15.81 11.13
C ARG A 157 -16.54 16.97 12.14
N ASN A 158 -15.40 17.63 12.30
CA ASN A 158 -15.16 18.62 13.35
C ASN A 158 -15.44 18.07 14.77
N ASP A 159 -14.94 16.87 15.06
CA ASP A 159 -15.13 16.13 16.31
C ASP A 159 -13.81 16.01 17.10
N ASN A 160 -13.71 16.81 18.16
CA ASN A 160 -12.55 16.80 19.07
C ASN A 160 -12.42 15.52 19.89
N THR A 161 -13.50 14.74 20.06
CA THR A 161 -13.44 13.46 20.76
C THR A 161 -12.60 12.46 19.96
N LEU A 162 -12.78 12.43 18.64
CA LEU A 162 -11.96 11.61 17.75
C LEU A 162 -10.49 12.04 17.74
N LEU A 163 -10.20 13.34 17.78
CA LEU A 163 -8.82 13.83 17.88
C LEU A 163 -8.14 13.39 19.19
N ARG A 164 -8.88 13.35 20.31
CA ARG A 164 -8.37 12.85 21.60
C ARG A 164 -8.13 11.34 21.60
N LYS A 165 -9.02 10.56 20.98
CA LYS A 165 -8.80 9.12 20.77
C LYS A 165 -7.56 8.89 19.92
N ALA A 166 -7.41 9.64 18.83
CA ALA A 166 -6.26 9.55 17.94
C ALA A 166 -4.93 9.84 18.67
N MET A 167 -4.91 10.85 19.55
CA MET A 167 -3.75 11.13 20.40
C MET A 167 -3.41 9.96 21.34
N THR A 168 -4.42 9.28 21.87
CA THR A 168 -4.23 8.13 22.75
C THR A 168 -3.66 6.94 21.98
N ASP A 169 -4.22 6.64 20.81
CA ASP A 169 -3.78 5.51 19.99
C ASP A 169 -2.39 5.75 19.38
N VAL A 170 -2.04 6.98 18.96
CA VAL A 170 -0.67 7.27 18.50
C VAL A 170 0.35 7.19 19.63
N ASP A 171 -0.02 7.53 20.86
CA ASP A 171 0.85 7.36 22.04
C ASP A 171 1.09 5.88 22.35
N LYS A 172 0.07 5.03 22.24
CA LYS A 172 0.24 3.56 22.34
C LYS A 172 1.14 3.03 21.24
N ALA A 173 0.87 3.42 19.99
CA ALA A 173 1.70 3.02 18.85
C ALA A 173 3.17 3.40 19.07
N LEU A 174 3.44 4.61 19.56
CA LEU A 174 4.79 5.10 19.82
C LEU A 174 5.50 4.31 20.95
N GLN A 175 4.77 3.89 21.99
CA GLN A 175 5.31 3.07 23.07
C GLN A 175 5.70 1.65 22.60
N MET A 176 4.94 1.10 21.65
CA MET A 176 5.14 -0.23 21.09
C MET A 176 6.15 -0.23 19.92
N ALA A 177 6.33 0.91 19.26
CA ALA A 177 7.14 1.01 18.06
C ALA A 177 8.62 0.64 18.34
N PRO A 178 9.20 -0.30 17.58
CA PRO A 178 10.58 -0.71 17.78
C PRO A 178 11.53 0.44 17.43
N GLY A 179 12.53 0.67 18.30
CA GLY A 179 13.76 1.43 18.05
C GLY A 179 13.64 2.63 17.11
N THR A 180 14.62 2.78 16.21
CA THR A 180 14.50 3.64 15.02
C THR A 180 13.79 2.86 13.92
N SER A 181 12.58 3.27 13.55
CA SER A 181 11.78 2.59 12.52
C SER A 181 10.88 3.58 11.77
N ALA A 182 10.49 3.23 10.54
CA ALA A 182 9.48 3.97 9.78
C ALA A 182 8.18 4.15 10.58
N THR A 183 7.75 3.12 11.32
CA THR A 183 6.58 3.18 12.22
C THR A 183 6.71 4.28 13.26
N LYS A 184 7.88 4.44 13.88
CA LYS A 184 8.13 5.51 14.86
C LYS A 184 8.10 6.90 14.21
N GLY A 185 8.70 7.04 13.02
CA GLY A 185 8.61 8.26 12.23
C GLY A 185 7.16 8.64 11.91
N HIS A 186 6.34 7.67 11.47
CA HIS A 186 4.91 7.90 11.23
C HIS A 186 4.14 8.27 12.49
N CYS A 187 4.45 7.66 13.65
CA CYS A 187 3.83 8.04 14.92
C CYS A 187 4.11 9.50 15.25
N HIS A 188 5.37 9.95 15.14
CA HIS A 188 5.73 11.35 15.33
C HIS A 188 4.99 12.26 14.33
N LEU A 189 4.94 11.88 13.04
CA LEU A 189 4.22 12.64 12.02
C LEU A 189 2.73 12.82 12.36
N VAL A 190 2.02 11.72 12.66
CA VAL A 190 0.59 11.76 13.01
C VAL A 190 0.36 12.55 14.30
N LYS A 191 1.26 12.42 15.28
CA LYS A 191 1.19 13.20 16.52
C LYS A 191 1.41 14.70 16.28
N GLY A 192 2.32 15.08 15.37
CA GLY A 192 2.51 16.46 14.94
C GLY A 192 1.26 17.04 14.26
N ILE A 193 0.66 16.28 13.35
CA ILE A 193 -0.62 16.63 12.71
C ILE A 193 -1.71 16.88 13.77
N LEU A 194 -1.82 16.01 14.77
CA LEU A 194 -2.79 16.15 15.85
C LEU A 194 -2.52 17.39 16.71
N PHE A 195 -1.26 17.69 17.04
CA PHE A 195 -0.91 18.90 17.77
C PHE A 195 -1.30 20.17 17.04
N ASP A 196 -1.12 20.20 15.71
CA ASP A 196 -1.56 21.31 14.90
C ASP A 196 -3.09 21.48 14.92
N TYR A 197 -3.83 20.38 14.78
CA TYR A 197 -5.29 20.41 14.82
C TYR A 197 -5.87 20.94 16.12
N ILE A 198 -5.15 20.81 17.24
CA ILE A 198 -5.52 21.36 18.55
C ILE A 198 -4.84 22.71 18.85
N GLY A 199 -4.16 23.32 17.87
CA GLY A 199 -3.58 24.66 17.99
C GLY A 199 -2.24 24.75 18.72
N ASN A 200 -1.49 23.65 18.83
CA ASN A 200 -0.19 23.61 19.51
C ASN A 200 0.98 23.55 18.51
N ALA A 201 1.34 24.70 17.94
CA ALA A 201 2.39 24.81 16.94
C ALA A 201 3.77 24.35 17.45
N SER A 202 4.14 24.70 18.68
CA SER A 202 5.45 24.32 19.24
C SER A 202 5.62 22.79 19.33
N ARG A 203 4.60 22.07 19.81
CA ARG A 203 4.66 20.60 19.85
C ARG A 203 4.52 19.96 18.48
N ARG A 204 3.78 20.58 17.56
CA ARG A 204 3.72 20.14 16.17
C ARG A 204 5.11 20.15 15.55
N ASP A 205 5.83 21.28 15.64
CA ASP A 205 7.16 21.44 15.05
C ASP A 205 8.16 20.44 15.66
N GLU A 206 8.12 20.27 16.99
CA GLU A 206 8.92 19.23 17.67
C GLU A 206 8.66 17.82 17.11
N MET A 207 7.39 17.47 16.89
CA MET A 207 7.05 16.15 16.37
C MET A 207 7.43 15.98 14.90
N PHE A 208 7.33 17.03 14.06
CA PHE A 208 7.79 16.97 12.67
C PHE A 208 9.31 16.85 12.59
N ASP A 209 10.06 17.53 13.45
CA ASP A 209 11.51 17.35 13.57
C ASP A 209 11.88 15.92 13.96
N LEU A 210 11.17 15.32 14.93
CA LEU A 210 11.39 13.93 15.32
C LEU A 210 11.04 12.96 14.19
N ALA A 211 9.95 13.20 13.44
CA ALA A 211 9.60 12.40 12.27
C ALA A 211 10.70 12.48 11.20
N HIS A 212 11.18 13.68 10.88
CA HIS A 212 12.25 13.89 9.91
C HIS A 212 13.53 13.14 10.31
N ARG A 213 13.97 13.22 11.57
CA ARG A 213 15.14 12.47 12.07
C ARG A 213 14.96 10.95 11.96
N GLN A 214 13.76 10.42 12.20
CA GLN A 214 13.50 8.99 12.02
C GLN A 214 13.55 8.57 10.55
N TYR A 215 13.10 9.43 9.63
CA TYR A 215 13.11 9.11 8.21
C TYR A 215 14.48 9.23 7.55
N GLN A 216 15.40 10.05 8.09
CA GLN A 216 16.79 10.10 7.63
C GLN A 216 17.55 8.77 7.76
N VAL A 217 17.00 7.79 8.50
CA VAL A 217 17.54 6.43 8.56
C VAL A 217 17.39 5.69 7.22
N ASP A 218 16.39 6.05 6.41
CA ASP A 218 16.14 5.48 5.08
C ASP A 218 15.77 6.60 4.08
N PRO A 219 16.76 7.41 3.65
CA PRO A 219 16.52 8.62 2.88
C PRO A 219 16.01 8.35 1.45
N ASP A 220 16.11 7.11 0.96
CA ASP A 220 15.71 6.75 -0.40
C ASP A 220 14.22 6.39 -0.52
N THR A 221 13.45 6.50 0.55
CA THR A 221 12.00 6.28 0.58
C THR A 221 11.21 7.58 0.51
N ASP A 222 9.92 7.49 0.16
CA ASP A 222 9.01 8.65 0.19
C ASP A 222 8.84 9.24 1.61
N LEU A 223 9.35 8.58 2.65
CA LEU A 223 9.14 8.94 4.05
C LEU A 223 9.79 10.28 4.42
N ALA A 224 11.04 10.53 4.02
CA ALA A 224 11.70 11.80 4.31
C ALA A 224 10.93 12.98 3.72
N SER A 225 10.44 12.81 2.48
CA SER A 225 9.59 13.79 1.81
C SER A 225 8.23 13.98 2.50
N LEU A 226 7.72 12.97 3.23
CA LEU A 226 6.45 13.06 3.93
C LEU A 226 6.49 14.02 5.13
N ALA A 227 7.57 14.00 5.92
CA ALA A 227 7.77 14.99 6.99
C ALA A 227 7.90 16.40 6.44
N GLU A 228 8.73 16.58 5.40
CA GLU A 228 8.97 17.89 4.77
C GLU A 228 7.71 18.49 4.14
N ARG A 229 6.88 17.65 3.49
CA ARG A 229 5.58 18.06 2.96
C ARG A 229 4.67 18.59 4.07
N ASN A 230 4.56 17.86 5.18
CA ASN A 230 3.71 18.28 6.28
C ASN A 230 4.25 19.51 7.01
N GLN A 231 5.57 19.68 7.12
CA GLN A 231 6.18 20.93 7.61
C GLN A 231 5.82 22.12 6.70
N THR A 232 5.92 21.96 5.38
CA THR A 232 5.54 22.99 4.40
C THR A 232 4.07 23.40 4.54
N ILE A 233 3.18 22.43 4.74
CA ILE A 233 1.75 22.67 4.98
C ILE A 233 1.52 23.45 6.28
N ALA A 234 2.26 23.12 7.34
CA ALA A 234 2.17 23.80 8.63
C ALA A 234 2.61 25.27 8.58
N GLU A 235 3.52 25.61 7.67
CA GLU A 235 4.03 26.97 7.41
C GLU A 235 3.10 27.80 6.49
N GLY A 236 1.92 27.27 6.14
CA GLY A 236 0.95 27.94 5.28
C GLY A 236 1.15 27.66 3.79
N GLY A 237 2.05 26.73 3.44
CA GLY A 237 2.12 26.18 2.10
C GLY A 237 0.84 25.42 1.74
N THR A 238 0.56 25.30 0.45
CA THR A 238 -0.52 24.43 -0.02
C THR A 238 -0.13 22.97 0.16
N ALA A 239 -1.12 22.08 0.30
CA ALA A 239 -0.87 20.66 0.25
C ALA A 239 -0.25 20.31 -1.11
N VAL A 240 1.07 20.18 -1.12
CA VAL A 240 1.81 19.62 -2.24
C VAL A 240 1.52 18.12 -2.22
N PHE A 241 0.29 17.72 -2.59
CA PHE A 241 0.07 16.43 -3.26
C PHE A 241 0.83 16.42 -4.61
N THR A 242 1.34 17.59 -5.03
CA THR A 242 2.21 17.85 -6.16
C THR A 242 3.64 17.37 -5.93
N SER A 243 3.81 16.08 -5.66
CA SER A 243 4.82 15.22 -6.31
C SER A 243 4.78 13.83 -5.68
N PHE A 244 3.68 13.11 -5.90
CA PHE A 244 3.86 11.81 -6.55
C PHE A 244 4.81 12.08 -7.71
N GLY A 245 6.10 11.77 -7.56
CA GLY A 245 7.17 12.28 -8.43
C GLY A 245 6.67 12.32 -9.85
N GLY A 246 6.71 13.50 -10.50
CA GLY A 246 6.29 13.58 -11.89
C GLY A 246 7.13 12.53 -12.61
N GLU A 247 6.50 11.44 -13.05
CA GLU A 247 7.25 10.33 -13.64
C GLU A 247 7.98 10.90 -14.85
N THR A 248 9.28 11.15 -14.68
CA THR A 248 10.15 11.65 -15.72
C THR A 248 10.68 10.43 -16.42
N TYR A 249 10.20 10.16 -17.64
CA TYR A 249 10.68 9.04 -18.43
C TYR A 249 11.90 9.48 -19.24
N ASN A 250 12.97 8.69 -19.18
CA ASN A 250 14.11 8.90 -20.07
C ASN A 250 13.84 8.39 -21.50
N VAL A 251 12.90 7.43 -21.66
CA VAL A 251 12.48 6.88 -22.96
C VAL A 251 11.00 6.50 -22.89
N PHE A 252 10.18 6.99 -23.81
CA PHE A 252 8.89 6.36 -24.14
C PHE A 252 9.19 5.30 -25.20
N THR A 253 9.27 4.05 -24.80
CA THR A 253 9.01 2.95 -25.72
C THR A 253 7.54 2.60 -25.58
N ASP A 254 6.81 2.55 -26.70
CA ASP A 254 5.43 2.05 -26.73
C ASP A 254 5.37 0.53 -26.52
N GLU A 255 6.52 -0.14 -26.41
CA GLU A 255 6.61 -1.57 -26.15
C GLU A 255 6.05 -1.91 -24.77
N PRO A 256 4.93 -2.67 -24.72
CA PRO A 256 4.39 -3.14 -23.45
C PRO A 256 5.39 -4.11 -22.81
N GLU A 257 5.57 -3.96 -21.50
CA GLU A 257 6.34 -4.91 -20.70
C GLU A 257 5.75 -6.33 -20.85
N SER A 258 6.62 -7.31 -21.08
CA SER A 258 6.25 -8.72 -21.17
C SER A 258 7.17 -9.55 -20.27
N ILE A 259 6.63 -10.61 -19.69
CA ILE A 259 7.37 -11.57 -18.85
C ILE A 259 7.10 -12.94 -19.45
N ASP A 260 8.13 -13.76 -19.63
CA ASP A 260 8.04 -15.06 -20.33
C ASP A 260 7.35 -14.99 -21.71
N GLY A 261 7.54 -13.88 -22.43
CA GLY A 261 6.90 -13.64 -23.74
C GLY A 261 5.39 -13.35 -23.67
N ILE A 262 4.82 -13.25 -22.47
CA ILE A 262 3.40 -12.94 -22.25
C ILE A 262 3.26 -11.43 -22.11
N SER A 263 2.56 -10.82 -23.07
CA SER A 263 2.08 -9.44 -22.96
C SER A 263 0.68 -9.43 -22.36
N LEU A 264 0.51 -8.80 -21.19
CA LEU A 264 -0.81 -8.66 -20.57
C LEU A 264 -1.79 -7.87 -21.46
N GLN A 265 -1.30 -6.95 -22.29
CA GLN A 265 -2.15 -6.22 -23.22
C GLN A 265 -2.69 -7.15 -24.33
N GLN A 266 -1.85 -8.04 -24.84
CA GLN A 266 -2.26 -9.01 -25.85
C GLN A 266 -3.24 -10.04 -25.23
N LEU A 267 -2.95 -10.53 -24.02
CA LEU A 267 -3.86 -11.43 -23.30
C LEU A 267 -5.26 -10.83 -23.11
N MET A 268 -5.35 -9.53 -22.83
CA MET A 268 -6.62 -8.81 -22.74
C MET A 268 -7.35 -8.71 -24.09
N ASN A 269 -6.60 -8.55 -25.20
CA ASN A 269 -7.16 -8.39 -26.53
C ASN A 269 -7.67 -9.73 -27.11
N ASP A 270 -6.95 -10.82 -26.83
CA ASP A 270 -7.25 -12.15 -27.37
C ASP A 270 -8.51 -12.76 -26.73
N GLY A 271 -8.94 -12.25 -25.57
CA GLY A 271 -10.18 -12.66 -24.88
C GLY A 271 -10.15 -14.08 -24.29
N SER A 272 -9.14 -14.88 -24.63
CA SER A 272 -8.93 -16.22 -24.08
C SER A 272 -8.19 -16.14 -22.75
N LEU A 273 -8.95 -16.00 -21.67
CA LEU A 273 -8.52 -16.41 -20.35
C LEU A 273 -8.47 -17.95 -20.34
N ASP A 274 -7.42 -18.56 -20.87
CA ASP A 274 -7.15 -19.99 -20.67
C ASP A 274 -6.69 -20.20 -19.22
N VAL A 275 -7.64 -20.05 -18.31
CA VAL A 275 -7.46 -20.24 -16.88
C VAL A 275 -7.90 -21.65 -16.54
N SER A 276 -6.94 -22.57 -16.60
CA SER A 276 -7.15 -24.02 -16.50
C SER A 276 -7.87 -24.50 -15.24
N SER A 277 -8.03 -23.64 -14.21
CA SER A 277 -8.88 -23.89 -13.04
C SER A 277 -9.10 -22.62 -12.23
N ALA A 278 -10.35 -22.30 -11.88
CA ALA A 278 -10.66 -21.37 -10.79
C ALA A 278 -9.99 -21.85 -9.50
N VAL A 279 -9.18 -21.00 -8.87
CA VAL A 279 -8.46 -21.38 -7.65
C VAL A 279 -9.31 -21.05 -6.44
N ILE A 280 -9.87 -19.83 -6.39
CA ILE A 280 -10.66 -19.34 -5.26
C ILE A 280 -11.81 -18.46 -5.76
N SER A 281 -12.97 -18.53 -5.10
CA SER A 281 -14.06 -17.57 -5.30
C SER A 281 -14.24 -16.69 -4.07
N THR A 282 -14.43 -15.39 -4.28
CA THR A 282 -14.84 -14.42 -3.24
C THR A 282 -16.36 -14.30 -3.13
N GLY A 283 -17.12 -15.02 -3.96
CA GLY A 283 -18.57 -14.90 -4.11
C GLY A 283 -18.98 -14.02 -5.29
N ASP A 284 -18.32 -12.88 -5.50
CA ASP A 284 -18.58 -11.95 -6.61
C ASP A 284 -17.47 -11.92 -7.68
N ALA A 285 -16.34 -12.58 -7.40
CA ALA A 285 -15.23 -12.74 -8.32
C ALA A 285 -14.59 -14.12 -8.18
N THR A 286 -13.81 -14.47 -9.19
CA THR A 286 -12.98 -15.67 -9.25
C THR A 286 -11.53 -15.26 -9.40
N LEU A 287 -10.67 -15.87 -8.58
CA LEU A 287 -9.24 -15.67 -8.57
C LEU A 287 -8.55 -16.85 -9.24
N TYR A 288 -7.59 -16.55 -10.10
CA TYR A 288 -6.80 -17.55 -10.81
C TYR A 288 -5.31 -17.32 -10.57
N GLU A 289 -4.56 -18.42 -10.50
CA GLU A 289 -3.10 -18.44 -10.54
C GLU A 289 -2.67 -19.38 -11.67
N LYS A 290 -1.78 -18.89 -12.54
CA LYS A 290 -1.05 -19.71 -13.51
C LYS A 290 0.43 -19.55 -13.24
N LYS A 291 1.07 -20.64 -12.80
CA LYS A 291 2.51 -20.69 -12.57
C LYS A 291 3.22 -21.02 -13.88
N GLU A 292 4.20 -20.20 -14.21
CA GLU A 292 5.16 -20.46 -15.28
C GLU A 292 6.49 -20.90 -14.66
N ALA A 293 7.46 -21.30 -15.49
CA ALA A 293 8.76 -21.79 -15.01
C ALA A 293 9.49 -20.78 -14.12
N HIS A 294 9.41 -19.48 -14.46
CA HIS A 294 10.13 -18.42 -13.75
C HIS A 294 9.27 -17.18 -13.48
N SER A 295 7.96 -17.29 -13.61
CA SER A 295 7.01 -16.22 -13.32
C SER A 295 5.65 -16.78 -12.90
N ALA A 296 4.74 -15.91 -12.47
CA ALA A 296 3.37 -16.29 -12.18
C ALA A 296 2.39 -15.20 -12.60
N LEU A 297 1.29 -15.63 -13.22
CA LEU A 297 0.17 -14.81 -13.61
C LEU A 297 -0.96 -14.98 -12.59
N TYR A 298 -1.43 -13.86 -12.05
CA TYR A 298 -2.53 -13.77 -11.09
C TYR A 298 -3.66 -12.96 -11.71
N ILE A 299 -4.90 -13.42 -11.52
CA ILE A 299 -6.06 -12.83 -12.18
C ILE A 299 -7.17 -12.69 -11.15
N TYR A 300 -7.65 -11.46 -10.99
CA TYR A 300 -8.93 -11.17 -10.39
C TYR A 300 -9.95 -10.99 -11.50
N TYR A 301 -10.99 -11.83 -11.53
CA TYR A 301 -12.03 -11.78 -12.55
C TYR A 301 -13.42 -11.66 -11.93
N LYS A 302 -14.08 -10.53 -12.14
CA LYS A 302 -15.47 -10.30 -11.70
C LYS A 302 -16.46 -10.42 -12.87
N SER A 303 -16.10 -9.89 -14.03
CA SER A 303 -16.86 -10.04 -15.27
C SER A 303 -16.01 -9.67 -16.50
N GLU A 304 -16.55 -9.85 -17.71
CA GLU A 304 -15.91 -9.45 -18.97
C GLU A 304 -15.50 -7.97 -19.03
N ASN A 305 -16.16 -7.12 -18.24
CA ASN A 305 -15.87 -5.69 -18.16
C ASN A 305 -15.11 -5.29 -16.89
N ARG A 306 -14.80 -6.26 -16.02
CA ARG A 306 -14.23 -6.00 -14.71
C ARG A 306 -13.26 -7.12 -14.29
N TYR A 307 -11.98 -6.90 -14.57
CA TYR A 307 -10.91 -7.84 -14.24
C TYR A 307 -9.56 -7.12 -14.10
N VAL A 308 -8.62 -7.74 -13.38
CA VAL A 308 -7.25 -7.26 -13.22
C VAL A 308 -6.27 -8.44 -13.30
N PHE A 309 -5.25 -8.28 -14.13
CA PHE A 309 -4.11 -9.17 -14.31
C PHE A 309 -2.89 -8.62 -13.59
N PHE A 310 -2.13 -9.51 -12.96
CA PHE A 310 -0.80 -9.26 -12.43
C PHE A 310 0.14 -10.34 -12.94
N HIS A 311 1.30 -9.97 -13.49
CA HIS A 311 2.33 -10.94 -13.88
C HIS A 311 3.64 -10.57 -13.20
N GLN A 312 4.16 -11.49 -12.41
CA GLN A 312 5.33 -11.27 -11.55
C GLN A 312 6.45 -12.25 -11.89
N THR A 313 7.69 -11.75 -11.97
CA THR A 313 8.88 -12.58 -12.07
C THR A 313 9.20 -13.28 -10.75
N THR A 314 9.69 -14.51 -10.80
CA THR A 314 10.38 -15.13 -9.65
C THR A 314 11.80 -14.60 -9.52
N THR A 315 12.47 -14.84 -8.39
CA THR A 315 13.89 -14.50 -8.20
C THR A 315 14.84 -15.26 -9.13
N ALA A 316 14.36 -16.33 -9.77
CA ALA A 316 15.12 -17.13 -10.74
C ALA A 316 14.92 -16.67 -12.19
N TYR A 317 14.13 -15.61 -12.44
CA TYR A 317 13.87 -15.11 -13.78
C TYR A 317 15.14 -14.57 -14.45
N SER A 318 15.50 -15.15 -15.59
CA SER A 318 16.75 -14.83 -16.32
C SER A 318 16.55 -13.84 -17.47
N GLY A 319 15.31 -13.46 -17.77
CA GLY A 319 15.00 -12.49 -18.82
C GLY A 319 15.33 -11.05 -18.42
N THR A 320 15.07 -10.14 -19.36
CA THR A 320 15.16 -8.69 -19.14
C THR A 320 13.79 -8.07 -19.19
N SER A 321 13.61 -6.96 -18.49
CA SER A 321 12.49 -6.08 -18.73
C SER A 321 12.55 -5.47 -20.15
N SER A 322 11.46 -4.86 -20.61
CA SER A 322 11.39 -4.13 -21.90
C SER A 322 12.48 -3.06 -22.06
N ARG A 323 13.01 -2.57 -20.94
CA ARG A 323 14.08 -1.56 -20.88
C ARG A 323 15.41 -2.10 -20.35
N GLN A 324 15.65 -3.40 -20.56
CA GLN A 324 16.93 -4.06 -20.33
C GLN A 324 17.38 -4.15 -18.86
N VAL A 325 16.44 -4.06 -17.91
CA VAL A 325 16.72 -4.32 -16.48
C VAL A 325 16.67 -5.82 -16.22
N ARG A 326 17.61 -6.35 -15.43
CA ARG A 326 17.68 -7.75 -15.00
C ARG A 326 17.57 -7.88 -13.49
N ILE A 327 17.20 -9.08 -13.02
CA ILE A 327 17.41 -9.45 -11.61
C ILE A 327 18.90 -9.32 -11.28
N GLY A 328 19.20 -8.69 -10.14
CA GLY A 328 20.55 -8.40 -9.67
C GLY A 328 21.11 -7.04 -10.10
N ASP A 329 20.48 -6.33 -11.04
CA ASP A 329 20.85 -4.96 -11.37
C ASP A 329 20.61 -4.02 -10.18
N ASN A 330 21.39 -2.95 -10.07
CA ASN A 330 21.19 -1.98 -9.00
C ASN A 330 20.02 -1.04 -9.31
N GLU A 331 19.45 -0.43 -8.25
CA GLU A 331 18.36 0.55 -8.37
C GLU A 331 18.69 1.73 -9.30
N ALA A 332 19.94 2.19 -9.35
CA ALA A 332 20.34 3.28 -10.23
C ALA A 332 20.14 2.91 -11.72
N HIS A 333 20.33 1.63 -12.09
CA HIS A 333 20.02 1.16 -13.44
C HIS A 333 18.52 1.22 -13.72
N VAL A 334 17.68 0.83 -12.77
CA VAL A 334 16.21 0.92 -12.89
C VAL A 334 15.78 2.37 -13.10
N ARG A 335 16.30 3.29 -12.29
CA ARG A 335 16.00 4.73 -12.39
C ARG A 335 16.52 5.34 -13.69
N LYS A 336 17.64 4.85 -14.23
CA LYS A 336 18.11 5.24 -15.56
C LYS A 336 17.17 4.76 -16.67
N ALA A 337 16.65 3.53 -16.58
CA ALA A 337 15.81 2.92 -17.60
C ALA A 337 14.35 3.43 -17.60
N TYR A 338 13.75 3.53 -16.41
CA TYR A 338 12.34 3.89 -16.24
C TYR A 338 12.13 5.31 -15.71
N GLY A 339 13.19 5.96 -15.24
CA GLY A 339 13.12 7.29 -14.69
C GLY A 339 12.78 7.34 -13.20
N THR A 340 12.22 8.47 -12.77
CA THR A 340 11.83 8.65 -11.36
C THR A 340 10.51 7.91 -11.09
N PRO A 341 10.48 6.96 -10.14
CA PRO A 341 9.24 6.30 -9.75
C PRO A 341 8.28 7.31 -9.14
N VAL A 342 6.98 7.06 -9.30
CA VAL A 342 5.95 7.92 -8.72
C VAL A 342 5.87 7.78 -7.19
N ARG A 343 6.29 6.62 -6.67
CA ARG A 343 6.35 6.28 -5.24
C ARG A 343 7.51 5.32 -4.97
N VAL A 344 8.21 5.52 -3.87
CA VAL A 344 9.20 4.58 -3.30
C VAL A 344 8.78 4.17 -1.91
N ARG A 345 8.55 2.86 -1.72
CA ARG A 345 7.80 2.37 -0.57
C ARG A 345 8.55 1.30 0.18
N PRO A 346 8.73 1.44 1.51
CA PRO A 346 9.41 0.42 2.29
C PRO A 346 8.62 -0.89 2.25
N ALA A 347 9.35 -1.99 2.27
CA ALA A 347 8.83 -3.35 2.31
C ALA A 347 9.74 -4.20 3.22
N GLU A 348 9.26 -5.36 3.66
CA GLU A 348 10.14 -6.29 4.37
C GLU A 348 11.25 -6.78 3.42
N GLY A 349 12.51 -6.61 3.83
CA GLY A 349 13.67 -7.00 3.03
C GLY A 349 14.02 -6.04 1.89
N GLY A 350 13.45 -4.83 1.87
CA GLY A 350 13.84 -3.79 0.91
C GLY A 350 12.76 -2.74 0.65
N LYS A 351 12.49 -2.44 -0.63
CA LYS A 351 11.52 -1.42 -1.05
C LYS A 351 10.95 -1.65 -2.44
N TYR A 352 9.84 -1.00 -2.72
CA TYR A 352 9.18 -0.98 -4.02
C TYR A 352 9.37 0.34 -4.74
N LEU A 353 9.70 0.27 -6.04
CA LEU A 353 9.66 1.40 -6.96
C LEU A 353 8.41 1.28 -7.82
N PHE A 354 7.45 2.20 -7.65
CA PHE A 354 6.19 2.18 -8.37
C PHE A 354 6.26 3.07 -9.62
N TYR A 355 5.93 2.51 -10.78
CA TYR A 355 5.83 3.22 -12.06
C TYR A 355 4.41 3.06 -12.61
N LYS A 356 3.50 3.97 -12.19
CA LYS A 356 2.06 3.92 -12.46
C LYS A 356 1.72 4.01 -13.94
N LYS A 357 2.35 4.90 -14.74
CA LYS A 357 2.01 4.95 -16.19
C LYS A 357 2.58 3.75 -16.95
N ALA A 358 3.76 3.25 -16.57
CA ALA A 358 4.31 2.00 -17.12
C ALA A 358 3.52 0.76 -16.66
N LYS A 359 2.70 0.92 -15.61
CA LYS A 359 1.96 -0.16 -14.93
C LYS A 359 2.89 -1.30 -14.53
N LEU A 360 3.97 -0.91 -13.85
CA LEU A 360 5.10 -1.73 -13.45
C LEU A 360 5.54 -1.35 -12.03
N LEU A 361 5.96 -2.34 -11.24
CA LEU A 361 6.68 -2.12 -10.00
C LEU A 361 7.92 -3.00 -9.95
N PHE A 362 9.02 -2.46 -9.42
CA PHE A 362 10.23 -3.21 -9.11
C PHE A 362 10.32 -3.41 -7.60
N PHE A 363 10.73 -4.61 -7.18
CA PHE A 363 11.18 -4.88 -5.83
C PHE A 363 12.71 -4.80 -5.78
N ILE A 364 13.21 -3.92 -4.93
CA ILE A 364 14.63 -3.71 -4.66
C ILE A 364 14.90 -4.28 -3.27
N GLY A 365 15.85 -5.20 -3.15
CA GLY A 365 16.25 -5.77 -1.86
C GLY A 365 17.03 -4.78 -0.99
N ASP A 366 17.26 -5.11 0.27
CA ASP A 366 18.11 -4.33 1.20
C ASP A 366 19.54 -4.14 0.69
N ASP A 367 20.01 -5.01 -0.21
CA ASP A 367 21.30 -4.91 -0.88
C ASP A 367 21.30 -3.91 -2.06
N GLY A 368 20.17 -3.22 -2.30
CA GLY A 368 19.99 -2.24 -3.37
C GLY A 368 19.83 -2.86 -4.76
N ARG A 369 19.57 -4.18 -4.86
CA ARG A 369 19.45 -4.89 -6.14
C ARG A 369 18.03 -5.28 -6.48
N VAL A 370 17.73 -5.36 -7.77
CA VAL A 370 16.45 -5.85 -8.29
C VAL A 370 16.29 -7.33 -7.93
N VAL A 371 15.23 -7.65 -7.19
CA VAL A 371 14.89 -9.01 -6.78
C VAL A 371 13.77 -9.58 -7.66
N SER A 372 12.83 -8.73 -8.08
CA SER A 372 11.64 -9.10 -8.85
C SER A 372 11.03 -7.84 -9.46
N TRP A 373 10.21 -7.99 -10.50
CA TRP A 373 9.24 -6.97 -10.90
C TRP A 373 7.89 -7.58 -11.22
N MET A 374 6.87 -6.73 -11.24
CA MET A 374 5.52 -7.12 -11.59
C MET A 374 4.87 -6.06 -12.47
N VAL A 375 4.18 -6.53 -13.52
CA VAL A 375 3.30 -5.72 -14.35
C VAL A 375 1.85 -5.97 -14.00
N TRP A 376 1.01 -4.96 -14.20
CA TRP A 376 -0.43 -5.14 -14.09
C TRP A 376 -1.18 -4.54 -15.27
N ARG A 377 -2.31 -5.14 -15.62
CA ARG A 377 -3.28 -4.57 -16.58
C ARG A 377 -4.68 -4.93 -16.10
N GLY A 378 -5.68 -4.19 -16.52
CA GLY A 378 -7.04 -4.47 -16.10
C GLY A 378 -8.03 -3.55 -16.77
N LYS A 379 -9.29 -3.93 -16.67
CA LYS A 379 -10.44 -3.19 -17.14
C LYS A 379 -11.32 -2.93 -15.92
N GLY A 380 -11.53 -1.66 -15.60
CA GLY A 380 -12.52 -1.22 -14.61
C GLY A 380 -13.69 -0.62 -15.39
N GLY A 381 -14.91 -1.05 -15.07
CA GLY A 381 -16.13 -0.45 -15.64
C GLY A 381 -16.15 1.07 -15.43
N GLN A 382 -16.75 1.77 -16.39
CA GLN A 382 -16.94 3.24 -16.34
C GLN A 382 -17.72 3.67 -15.10
#